data_AF-D1YKJ6-F1
#
_entry.id   AF-D1YKJ6-F1
#
_cell.length_a   1.000
_cell.length_b   1.000
_cell.length_c   1.000
_cell.angle_alpha   90.00
_cell.angle_beta   90.00
_cell.angle_gamma   90.00
#
_symmetry.space_group_name_H-M   'P 1'
#
loop_
_entity.id
_entity.type
_entity.pdbx_description
1 polymer ?
#
loop_
_entity_poly.entity_id
_entity_poly.type
_entity_poly.pdbx_seq_one_letter_code
_entity_poly.pdbx_strand_id
1 'polypeptide(L)'
;MHAEGYTAFNQQAFNLIKKLLKEKDPNNTAELIDCTELFKKEPPRANMETRFTPYAMLRLFADQLPQIPDRILYLDDDIIVRKDISDFYNQDLANIELVGVLDFWGRFFFHNIHTHKTFDYLNSGVLLLNMAEIKKHNYLPK
;
A
#
# COMPACT_ATOMS: atom_id res chain seq x y z
N MET A 1 -10.53 10.78 0.22
CA MET A 1 -10.83 10.95 1.64
C MET A 1 -11.44 12.30 1.87
N HIS A 2 -12.59 12.35 2.55
CA HIS A 2 -13.28 13.56 2.99
C HIS A 2 -12.99 13.78 4.48
N ALA A 3 -11.75 14.19 4.79
CA ALA A 3 -11.31 14.50 6.16
C ALA A 3 -10.90 15.98 6.24
N GLU A 4 -10.97 16.57 7.43
CA GLU A 4 -10.60 17.96 7.65
C GLU A 4 -9.15 18.22 7.19
N GLY A 5 -8.95 19.26 6.37
CA GLY A 5 -7.65 19.57 5.78
C GLY A 5 -7.24 18.74 4.55
N TYR A 6 -8.05 17.78 4.11
CA TYR A 6 -7.75 16.92 2.95
C TYR A 6 -8.89 16.88 1.94
N THR A 7 -8.53 17.00 0.66
CA THR A 7 -9.48 16.88 -0.45
C THR A 7 -9.50 15.45 -0.97
N ALA A 8 -10.69 14.94 -1.32
CA ALA A 8 -10.82 13.65 -1.97
C ALA A 8 -10.13 13.63 -3.34
N PHE A 9 -9.81 12.42 -3.82
CA PHE A 9 -9.20 12.23 -5.13
C PHE A 9 -10.14 12.74 -6.23
N ASN A 10 -9.58 13.39 -7.25
CA ASN A 10 -10.37 14.05 -8.28
C ASN A 10 -11.12 13.04 -9.16
N GLN A 11 -12.44 13.19 -9.25
CA GLN A 11 -13.30 12.26 -10.01
C GLN A 11 -13.03 12.29 -11.53
N GLN A 12 -12.70 13.46 -12.10
CA GLN A 12 -12.36 13.57 -13.52
C GLN A 12 -11.04 12.85 -13.83
N ALA A 13 -10.04 13.00 -12.95
CA ALA A 13 -8.77 12.26 -13.06
C ALA A 13 -9.00 10.74 -12.95
N PHE A 14 -9.80 10.29 -11.99
CA PHE A 14 -10.17 8.87 -11.88
C PHE A 14 -10.87 8.34 -13.15
N ASN A 15 -11.81 9.10 -13.69
CA ASN A 15 -12.51 8.71 -14.92
C ASN A 15 -11.56 8.60 -16.12
N LEU A 16 -10.56 9.50 -16.21
CA LEU A 16 -9.51 9.41 -17.22
C LEU A 16 -8.66 8.14 -17.05
N ILE A 17 -8.20 7.84 -15.84
CA ILE A 17 -7.43 6.61 -15.54
C ILE A 17 -8.24 5.37 -15.92
N LYS A 18 -9.49 5.30 -15.48
CA LYS A 18 -10.40 4.18 -15.78
C LYS A 18 -10.59 3.98 -17.28
N LYS A 19 -10.74 5.07 -18.04
CA LYS A 19 -10.81 5.03 -19.50
C LYS A 19 -9.53 4.46 -20.11
N LEU A 20 -8.36 4.99 -19.74
CA LEU A 20 -7.06 4.55 -20.26
C LEU A 20 -6.78 3.07 -19.97
N LEU A 21 -7.15 2.59 -18.78
CA LEU A 21 -7.03 1.18 -18.40
C LEU A 21 -7.87 0.27 -19.29
N LYS A 22 -9.12 0.65 -19.57
CA LYS A 22 -10.04 -0.09 -20.45
C LYS A 22 -9.62 -0.07 -21.92
N GLU A 23 -9.06 1.04 -22.40
CA GLU A 23 -8.49 1.13 -23.74
C GLU A 23 -7.28 0.21 -23.92
N LYS A 24 -6.49 0.01 -22.86
CA LYS A 24 -5.34 -0.90 -22.86
C LYS A 24 -5.75 -2.38 -22.85
N ASP A 25 -6.72 -2.74 -22.00
CA ASP A 25 -7.32 -4.07 -21.94
C ASP A 25 -8.76 -3.95 -21.39
N PRO A 26 -9.79 -4.43 -22.11
CA PRO A 26 -11.18 -4.41 -21.65
C PRO A 26 -11.43 -5.13 -20.31
N ASN A 27 -10.55 -6.06 -19.93
CA ASN A 27 -10.63 -6.79 -18.65
C ASN A 27 -10.10 -5.98 -17.47
N ASN A 28 -9.28 -4.94 -17.70
CA ASN A 28 -8.77 -4.09 -16.61
C ASN A 28 -9.93 -3.42 -15.87
N THR A 29 -9.82 -3.32 -14.55
CA THR A 29 -10.80 -2.62 -13.71
C THR A 29 -10.13 -1.51 -12.91
N ALA A 30 -10.94 -0.59 -12.41
CA ALA A 30 -10.50 0.48 -11.53
C ALA A 30 -11.63 0.78 -10.54
N GLU A 31 -11.27 0.89 -9.27
CA GLU A 31 -12.16 1.21 -8.17
C GLU A 31 -11.57 2.35 -7.35
N LEU A 32 -12.42 3.25 -6.87
CA LEU A 32 -12.05 4.30 -5.92
C LEU A 32 -12.66 3.94 -4.57
N ILE A 33 -11.81 3.56 -3.62
CA ILE A 33 -12.25 3.11 -2.29
C ILE A 33 -12.18 4.28 -1.32
N ASP A 34 -13.31 4.61 -0.68
CA ASP A 34 -13.34 5.64 0.35
C ASP A 34 -12.89 5.08 1.71
N CYS A 35 -11.73 5.54 2.18
CA CYS A 35 -11.14 5.15 3.45
C CYS A 35 -11.39 6.18 4.57
N THR A 36 -12.29 7.15 4.37
CA THR A 36 -12.48 8.28 5.30
C THR A 36 -12.81 7.85 6.72
N GLU A 37 -13.75 6.92 6.89
CA GLU A 37 -14.19 6.51 8.23
C GLU A 37 -13.13 5.66 8.95
N LEU A 38 -12.41 4.80 8.23
CA LEU A 38 -11.27 4.06 8.78
C LEU A 38 -10.17 5.00 9.24
N PHE A 39 -9.84 6.00 8.42
CA PHE A 39 -8.85 7.00 8.76
C PHE A 39 -9.23 7.83 9.99
N LYS A 40 -10.51 8.22 10.13
CA LYS A 40 -11.00 8.94 11.32
C LYS A 40 -10.99 8.06 12.57
N LYS A 41 -11.33 6.77 12.43
CA LYS A 41 -11.36 5.80 13.53
C LYS A 41 -9.96 5.59 14.12
N GLU A 42 -8.97 5.37 13.26
CA GLU A 42 -7.59 5.11 13.67
C GLU A 42 -6.60 5.99 12.88
N PRO A 43 -6.52 7.29 13.18
CA PRO A 43 -5.62 8.18 12.46
C PRO A 43 -4.18 7.81 12.78
N PRO A 44 -3.27 7.79 11.78
CA PRO A 44 -1.86 7.46 11.96
C PRO A 44 -1.09 8.62 12.63
N ARG A 45 -1.43 8.90 13.90
CA ARG A 45 -1.01 10.10 14.66
C ARG A 45 0.50 10.33 14.64
N ALA A 46 1.30 9.26 14.69
CA ALA A 46 2.76 9.34 14.67
C ALA A 46 3.33 10.05 13.42
N ASN A 47 2.58 10.06 12.33
CA ASN A 47 3.01 10.65 11.06
C ASN A 47 2.22 11.92 10.69
N MET A 48 1.13 12.24 11.40
CA MET A 48 0.27 13.38 11.09
C MET A 48 0.97 14.74 11.26
N GLU A 49 2.00 14.81 12.11
CA GLU A 49 2.81 16.03 12.32
C GLU A 49 4.04 16.09 11.41
N THR A 50 4.16 15.17 10.45
CA THR A 50 5.30 15.10 9.54
C THR A 50 4.95 15.62 8.15
N ARG A 51 5.93 15.66 7.24
CA ARG A 51 5.70 15.99 5.83
C ARG A 51 4.88 14.95 5.06
N PHE A 52 4.66 13.76 5.63
CA PHE A 52 3.96 12.68 4.94
C PHE A 52 2.45 12.94 4.95
N THR A 53 1.83 12.86 3.78
CA THR A 53 0.39 13.01 3.67
C THR A 53 -0.31 11.76 4.19
N PRO A 54 -1.53 11.87 4.76
CA PRO A 54 -2.38 10.74 5.09
C PRO A 54 -2.57 9.72 3.97
N TYR A 55 -2.54 10.19 2.72
CA TYR A 55 -2.66 9.35 1.54
C TYR A 55 -1.55 8.29 1.47
N ALA A 56 -0.33 8.66 1.90
CA ALA A 56 0.79 7.72 2.01
C ALA A 56 0.62 6.70 3.14
N MET A 57 -0.47 6.75 3.92
CA MET A 57 -0.70 5.83 5.05
C MET A 57 -1.95 4.99 4.85
N LEU A 58 -2.75 5.24 3.81
CA LEU A 58 -4.00 4.50 3.59
C LEU A 58 -3.81 3.00 3.43
N ARG A 59 -2.64 2.57 2.95
CA ARG A 59 -2.26 1.15 2.86
C ARG A 59 -2.30 0.41 4.20
N LEU A 60 -2.17 1.14 5.33
CA LEU A 60 -2.24 0.56 6.66
C LEU A 60 -3.63 -0.03 6.96
N PHE A 61 -4.68 0.44 6.27
CA PHE A 61 -6.05 -0.03 6.44
C PHE A 61 -6.45 -1.15 5.47
N ALA A 62 -5.52 -1.66 4.66
CA ALA A 62 -5.83 -2.58 3.57
C ALA A 62 -6.47 -3.90 4.05
N ASP A 63 -6.12 -4.37 5.25
CA ASP A 63 -6.68 -5.58 5.86
C ASP A 63 -8.14 -5.41 6.33
N GLN A 64 -8.60 -4.18 6.53
CA GLN A 64 -9.96 -3.84 6.95
C GLN A 64 -10.91 -3.54 5.79
N LEU A 65 -10.41 -3.44 4.56
CA LEU A 65 -11.20 -3.10 3.38
C LEU A 65 -11.67 -4.39 2.66
N PRO A 66 -12.99 -4.70 2.65
CA PRO A 66 -13.49 -5.92 2.03
C PRO A 66 -13.30 -5.98 0.50
N GLN A 67 -13.09 -4.84 -0.15
CA GLN A 67 -12.82 -4.73 -1.59
C GLN A 67 -11.40 -5.17 -1.95
N ILE A 68 -10.48 -5.21 -0.97
CA ILE A 68 -9.09 -5.59 -1.18
C ILE A 68 -8.97 -7.12 -1.23
N PRO A 69 -8.44 -7.71 -2.32
CA PRO A 69 -8.31 -9.15 -2.46
C PRO A 69 -7.16 -9.69 -1.60
N ASP A 70 -7.05 -11.02 -1.54
CA ASP A 70 -6.09 -11.69 -0.65
C ASP A 70 -4.61 -11.48 -1.05
N ARG A 71 -4.34 -11.15 -2.32
CA ARG A 71 -2.99 -10.82 -2.84
C ARG A 71 -3.04 -9.48 -3.54
N ILE A 72 -2.26 -8.51 -3.05
CA ILE A 72 -2.13 -7.20 -3.69
C ILE A 72 -0.68 -6.78 -3.87
N LEU A 73 -0.39 -6.12 -4.98
CA LEU A 73 0.84 -5.37 -5.18
C LEU A 73 0.53 -3.88 -5.02
N TYR A 74 0.98 -3.31 -3.92
CA TYR A 74 0.93 -1.88 -3.67
C TYR A 74 2.11 -1.18 -4.35
N LEU A 75 1.82 -0.07 -5.02
CA LEU A 75 2.78 0.82 -5.66
C LEU A 75 2.47 2.26 -5.26
N ASP A 76 3.50 3.03 -4.92
CA ASP A 76 3.39 4.49 -4.82
C ASP A 76 3.00 5.08 -6.19
N ASP A 77 2.38 6.26 -6.16
CA ASP A 77 1.83 6.93 -7.34
C ASP A 77 2.91 7.51 -8.28
N ASP A 78 4.15 7.59 -7.82
CA ASP A 78 5.31 8.06 -8.57
C ASP A 78 6.14 6.93 -9.21
N ILE A 79 5.63 5.70 -9.19
CA ILE A 79 6.31 4.52 -9.74
C ILE A 79 6.05 4.36 -11.25
N ILE A 80 7.13 4.12 -12.00
CA ILE A 80 7.07 3.71 -13.41
C ILE A 80 7.57 2.27 -13.55
N VAL A 81 6.66 1.37 -13.93
CA VAL A 81 6.99 -0.04 -14.20
C VAL A 81 7.58 -0.17 -15.61
N ARG A 82 8.85 -0.59 -15.71
CA ARG A 82 9.59 -0.68 -16.99
C ARG A 82 9.75 -2.10 -17.55
N LYS A 83 9.29 -3.12 -16.82
CA LYS A 83 9.40 -4.53 -17.18
C LYS A 83 8.18 -5.28 -16.69
N ASP A 84 7.95 -6.46 -17.24
CA ASP A 84 6.96 -7.39 -16.70
C ASP A 84 7.28 -7.69 -15.22
N ILE A 85 6.25 -7.62 -14.39
CA ILE A 85 6.32 -7.81 -12.93
C ILE A 85 5.61 -9.09 -12.49
N SER A 86 5.17 -9.94 -13.42
CA SER A 86 4.38 -11.13 -13.14
C SER A 86 5.14 -12.12 -12.27
N ASP A 87 6.43 -12.32 -12.51
CA ASP A 87 7.24 -13.23 -11.68
C ASP A 87 7.33 -12.72 -10.23
N PHE A 88 7.50 -11.41 -10.06
CA PHE A 88 7.47 -10.79 -8.73
C PHE A 88 6.08 -10.92 -8.11
N TYR A 89 5.01 -10.63 -8.85
CA TYR A 89 3.64 -10.73 -8.32
C TYR A 89 3.25 -12.16 -7.95
N ASN A 90 3.68 -13.16 -8.72
CA ASN A 90 3.31 -14.57 -8.57
C ASN A 90 4.26 -15.39 -7.70
N GLN A 91 5.27 -14.77 -7.09
CA GLN A 91 6.18 -15.46 -6.18
C GLN A 91 5.42 -16.14 -5.03
N ASP A 92 6.04 -17.18 -4.45
CA ASP A 92 5.47 -17.89 -3.31
C ASP A 92 5.43 -16.98 -2.08
N LEU A 93 4.27 -16.96 -1.42
CA LEU A 93 3.99 -16.17 -0.22
C LEU A 93 3.56 -17.07 0.96
N ALA A 94 3.79 -18.38 0.88
CA ALA A 94 3.43 -19.31 1.95
C ALA A 94 4.09 -18.88 3.28
N ASN A 95 3.25 -18.60 4.29
CA ASN A 95 3.66 -18.12 5.62
C ASN A 95 4.43 -16.79 5.61
N ILE A 96 4.25 -15.98 4.55
CA ILE A 96 4.84 -14.65 4.40
C ILE A 96 3.70 -13.63 4.32
N GLU A 97 3.74 -12.63 5.18
CA GLU A 97 2.76 -11.54 5.20
C GLU A 97 2.99 -10.50 4.11
N LEU A 98 4.25 -10.14 3.88
CA LEU A 98 4.61 -9.18 2.86
C LEU A 98 6.03 -9.41 2.33
N VAL A 99 6.23 -8.96 1.10
CA VAL A 99 7.54 -8.82 0.46
C VAL A 99 7.71 -7.36 0.07
N GLY A 100 8.86 -6.78 0.40
CA GLY A 100 9.21 -5.41 0.04
C GLY A 100 10.59 -5.35 -0.59
N VAL A 101 10.93 -4.17 -1.13
CA VAL A 101 12.26 -3.88 -1.64
C VAL A 101 13.11 -3.30 -0.53
N LEU A 102 14.37 -3.71 -0.42
CA LEU A 102 15.29 -3.13 0.57
C LEU A 102 15.52 -1.66 0.29
N ASP A 103 15.39 -0.83 1.33
CA ASP A 103 15.71 0.59 1.18
C ASP A 103 17.23 0.77 1.04
N PHE A 104 17.65 1.43 -0.03
CA PHE A 104 19.07 1.58 -0.34
C PHE A 104 19.83 2.33 0.74
N TRP A 105 19.23 3.35 1.35
CA TRP A 105 19.83 4.15 2.42
C TRP A 105 19.42 3.61 3.79
N GLY A 106 18.15 3.23 3.94
CA GLY A 106 17.60 2.70 5.18
C GLY A 106 18.34 1.45 5.66
N ARG A 107 18.83 0.61 4.76
CA ARG A 107 19.69 -0.53 5.14
C ARG A 107 21.01 -0.15 5.80
N PHE A 108 21.42 1.12 5.80
CA PHE A 108 22.65 1.58 6.47
C PHE A 108 22.35 2.40 7.73
N PHE A 109 21.23 3.12 7.75
CA PHE A 109 20.86 4.02 8.84
C PHE A 109 19.87 3.41 9.84
N PHE A 110 19.01 2.52 9.36
CA PHE A 110 17.96 1.88 10.13
C PHE A 110 18.23 0.39 10.19
N HIS A 111 19.22 0.03 11.01
CA HIS A 111 19.26 -1.31 11.56
C HIS A 111 18.52 -1.32 12.89
N ASN A 112 17.72 -2.34 13.13
CA ASN A 112 17.35 -2.69 14.48
C ASN A 112 18.64 -2.96 15.25
N ILE A 113 19.12 -1.95 15.97
CA ILE A 113 20.26 -2.03 16.91
C ILE A 113 20.06 -3.21 17.87
N HIS A 114 18.81 -3.59 18.13
CA HIS A 114 18.42 -4.68 19.01
C HIS A 114 18.43 -6.09 18.38
N THR A 115 18.31 -6.23 17.06
CA THR A 115 18.19 -7.55 16.41
C THR A 115 19.42 -7.97 15.62
N HIS A 116 20.35 -7.03 15.34
CA HIS A 116 21.56 -7.25 14.54
C HIS A 116 21.31 -7.90 13.17
N LYS A 117 20.08 -7.85 12.66
CA LYS A 117 19.75 -8.41 11.35
C LYS A 117 20.10 -7.41 10.27
N THR A 118 20.90 -7.85 9.30
CA THR A 118 21.11 -7.12 8.06
C THR A 118 19.86 -7.21 7.18
N PHE A 119 19.61 -6.19 6.35
CA PHE A 119 18.49 -6.18 5.38
C PHE A 119 17.11 -6.18 6.04
N ASP A 120 16.98 -5.49 7.16
CA ASP A 120 15.78 -5.43 7.99
C ASP A 120 14.91 -4.19 7.75
N TYR A 121 15.26 -3.36 6.77
CA TYR A 121 14.53 -2.15 6.42
C TYR A 121 14.04 -2.16 4.98
N LEU A 122 12.72 -2.11 4.83
CA LEU A 122 12.03 -2.13 3.54
C LEU A 122 11.60 -0.72 3.16
N ASN A 123 11.76 -0.40 1.87
CA ASN A 123 11.08 0.73 1.26
C ASN A 123 9.58 0.41 1.15
N SER A 124 8.74 1.36 1.54
CA SER A 124 7.28 1.16 1.58
C SER A 124 6.56 1.45 0.27
N GLY A 125 7.26 1.90 -0.78
CA GLY A 125 6.64 2.31 -2.03
C GLY A 125 6.35 1.16 -2.99
N VAL A 126 6.92 -0.03 -2.75
CA VAL A 126 6.58 -1.26 -3.48
C VAL A 126 6.45 -2.39 -2.47
N LEU A 127 5.22 -2.87 -2.28
CA LEU A 127 4.92 -3.95 -1.33
C LEU A 127 4.00 -4.98 -1.97
N LEU A 128 4.42 -6.23 -1.99
CA LEU A 128 3.55 -7.36 -2.29
C LEU A 128 3.00 -7.89 -0.98
N LEU A 129 1.69 -7.83 -0.81
CA LEU A 129 1.03 -8.16 0.45
C LEU A 129 0.17 -9.41 0.30
N ASN A 130 0.31 -10.29 1.29
CA ASN A 130 -0.53 -11.46 1.52
C ASN A 130 -1.56 -11.11 2.60
N MET A 131 -2.69 -10.56 2.18
CA MET A 131 -3.77 -10.16 3.07
C MET A 131 -4.35 -11.37 3.82
N ALA A 132 -4.35 -12.57 3.23
CA ALA A 132 -4.83 -13.77 3.91
C ALA A 132 -3.95 -14.13 5.13
N GLU A 133 -2.64 -13.93 5.05
CA GLU A 133 -1.74 -14.11 6.19
C GLU A 133 -1.89 -12.96 7.20
N ILE A 134 -1.84 -11.71 6.73
CA ILE A 134 -1.95 -10.50 7.58
C ILE A 134 -3.22 -10.51 8.44
N LYS A 135 -4.37 -10.89 7.84
CA LYS A 135 -5.66 -10.93 8.53
C LYS A 135 -5.71 -11.96 9.68
N LYS A 136 -4.79 -12.93 9.75
CA LYS A 136 -4.69 -13.88 10.87
C LYS A 136 -4.24 -13.20 12.16
N HIS A 137 -3.40 -12.17 12.05
CA HIS A 137 -2.74 -11.53 13.19
C HIS A 137 -3.51 -10.35 13.78
N ASN A 138 -4.50 -9.80 13.06
CA ASN A 138 -5.38 -8.70 13.50
C ASN A 138 -4.59 -7.49 14.06
N TYR A 139 -3.68 -6.93 13.25
CA TYR A 139 -2.84 -5.80 13.68
C TYR A 139 -3.63 -4.54 14.04
N LEU A 140 -4.80 -4.33 13.42
CA LEU A 140 -5.68 -3.21 13.71
C LEU A 140 -6.94 -3.65 14.46
N PRO A 141 -7.43 -2.84 15.41
CA PRO A 141 -8.68 -3.13 16.12
C PRO A 141 -9.88 -3.11 15.17
N LYS A 142 -10.72 -4.15 15.26
CA LYS A 142 -11.95 -4.30 14.46
C LYS A 142 -13.07 -3.39 14.94
#